data_AF-A0A349JE73-F1
#
_entry.id   AF-A0A349JE73-F1
#
_cell.length_a   1.000
_cell.length_b   1.000
_cell.length_c   1.000
_cell.angle_alpha   90.00
_cell.angle_beta   90.00
_cell.angle_gamma   90.00
#
_symmetry.space_group_name_H-M   'P 1'
#
loop_
_entity.id
_entity.type
_entity.pdbx_description
1 polymer ?
#
loop_
_entity_poly.entity_id
_entity_poly.type
_entity_poly.pdbx_seq_one_letter_code
_entity_poly.pdbx_strand_id
1 'polypeptide(L)'
;AHACILAGSTLVLACPKDYAFTPADIAAFGSHWGKSVIQLHDPKQAVADADVLYSDVWTSMGQEAEKAVRLKAFQGYQINEQLLSLSPKAKVMHCLPAHRGEEITDGAMESSRSIVFDQAENRLHAQKAVLRVLMSADGPALLASMRPKAA
;
A
#
# COMPACT_ATOMS: atom_id res chain seq x y z
N ALA A 1 -0.64 -5.98 -3.42
CA ALA A 1 -0.45 -7.42 -3.10
C ALA A 1 0.80 -8.00 -3.75
N HIS A 2 0.89 -8.05 -5.09
CA HIS A 2 2.01 -8.68 -5.79
C HIS A 2 3.40 -8.13 -5.41
N ALA A 3 3.55 -6.81 -5.29
CA ALA A 3 4.83 -6.22 -4.87
C ALA A 3 5.28 -6.72 -3.49
N CYS A 4 4.37 -6.80 -2.51
CA CYS A 4 4.65 -7.35 -1.18
C CYS A 4 5.08 -8.82 -1.27
N ILE A 5 4.35 -9.64 -2.05
CA ILE A 5 4.69 -11.04 -2.27
C ILE A 5 6.11 -11.19 -2.82
N LEU A 6 6.45 -10.43 -3.87
CA LEU A 6 7.77 -10.47 -4.51
C LEU A 6 8.90 -10.00 -3.58
N ALA A 7 8.60 -9.05 -2.70
CA ALA A 7 9.53 -8.54 -1.69
C ALA A 7 9.62 -9.44 -0.45
N GLY A 8 8.86 -10.55 -0.37
CA GLY A 8 8.80 -11.40 0.83
C GLY A 8 8.11 -10.74 2.02
N SER A 9 7.32 -9.70 1.79
CA SER A 9 6.55 -8.98 2.81
C SER A 9 5.09 -9.46 2.87
N THR A 10 4.44 -9.23 4.00
CA THR A 10 3.00 -9.51 4.17
C THR A 10 2.18 -8.26 3.87
N LEU A 11 1.16 -8.40 3.02
CA LEU A 11 0.11 -7.40 2.86
C LEU A 11 -1.07 -7.76 3.76
N VAL A 12 -1.49 -6.81 4.61
CA VAL A 12 -2.77 -6.84 5.28
C VAL A 12 -3.67 -5.77 4.66
N LEU A 13 -4.69 -6.18 3.90
CA LEU A 13 -5.69 -5.27 3.35
C LEU A 13 -6.77 -5.01 4.42
N ALA A 14 -6.92 -3.76 4.84
CA ALA A 14 -8.04 -3.30 5.64
C ALA A 14 -9.04 -2.56 4.76
N CYS A 15 -10.23 -3.12 4.56
CA CYS A 15 -11.28 -2.47 3.78
C CYS A 15 -12.68 -2.89 4.22
N PRO A 16 -13.73 -2.10 3.93
CA PRO A 16 -15.11 -2.55 4.12
C PRO A 16 -15.40 -3.79 3.25
N LYS A 17 -16.37 -4.60 3.67
CA LYS A 17 -16.67 -5.91 3.03
C LYS A 17 -16.97 -5.80 1.53
N ASP A 18 -17.67 -4.75 1.12
CA ASP A 18 -18.08 -4.56 -0.28
C ASP A 18 -16.92 -4.10 -1.19
N TYR A 19 -15.76 -3.80 -0.61
CA TYR A 19 -14.52 -3.41 -1.31
C TYR A 19 -13.41 -4.44 -1.15
N ALA A 20 -13.75 -5.62 -0.61
CA ALA A 20 -12.85 -6.75 -0.45
C ALA A 20 -12.34 -7.31 -1.77
N PHE A 21 -11.25 -8.07 -1.70
CA PHE A 21 -10.86 -8.97 -2.77
C PHE A 21 -12.01 -9.92 -3.13
N THR A 22 -12.26 -10.03 -4.41
CA THR A 22 -13.26 -10.95 -4.96
C THR A 22 -12.75 -12.39 -4.87
N PRO A 23 -13.63 -13.40 -5.00
CA PRO A 23 -13.19 -14.79 -5.10
C PRO A 23 -12.17 -15.04 -6.22
N ALA A 24 -12.25 -14.29 -7.32
CA ALA A 24 -11.29 -14.37 -8.41
C ALA A 24 -9.91 -13.83 -8.00
N ASP A 25 -9.86 -12.70 -7.29
CA ASP A 25 -8.60 -12.14 -6.76
C ASP A 25 -7.94 -13.10 -5.77
N ILE A 26 -8.73 -13.69 -4.88
CA ILE A 26 -8.26 -14.68 -3.89
C ILE A 26 -7.67 -15.90 -4.59
N ALA A 27 -8.35 -16.42 -5.60
CA ALA A 27 -7.86 -17.54 -6.40
C ALA A 27 -6.54 -17.19 -7.11
N ALA A 28 -6.40 -15.96 -7.61
CA ALA A 28 -5.17 -15.49 -8.26
C ALA A 28 -3.97 -15.39 -7.30
N PHE A 29 -4.19 -15.14 -6.01
CA PHE A 29 -3.11 -15.17 -5.00
C PHE A 29 -2.66 -16.59 -4.64
N GLY A 30 -3.49 -17.62 -4.88
CA GLY A 30 -3.13 -19.02 -4.66
C GLY A 30 -2.60 -19.29 -3.25
N SER A 31 -1.41 -19.88 -3.15
CA SER A 31 -0.79 -20.26 -1.86
C SER A 31 -0.34 -19.06 -1.01
N HIS A 32 -0.33 -17.85 -1.55
CA HIS A 32 -0.02 -16.63 -0.79
C HIS A 32 -1.20 -16.13 0.06
N TRP A 33 -2.43 -16.49 -0.31
CA TRP A 33 -3.62 -16.14 0.46
C TRP A 33 -3.59 -16.78 1.85
N GLY A 34 -3.86 -16.00 2.89
CA GLY A 34 -3.77 -16.43 4.29
C GLY A 34 -2.34 -16.56 4.83
N LYS A 35 -1.32 -16.28 4.00
CA LYS A 35 0.10 -16.25 4.42
C LYS A 35 0.69 -14.85 4.25
N SER A 36 0.92 -14.46 3.01
CA SER A 36 1.52 -13.17 2.63
C SER A 36 0.46 -12.15 2.18
N VAL A 37 -0.78 -12.58 1.99
CA VAL A 37 -1.93 -11.71 1.73
C VAL A 37 -3.04 -12.06 2.71
N ILE A 38 -3.38 -11.12 3.56
CA ILE A 38 -4.41 -11.23 4.58
C ILE A 38 -5.40 -10.09 4.35
N GLN A 39 -6.68 -10.34 4.61
CA GLN A 39 -7.72 -9.32 4.55
C GLN A 39 -8.47 -9.26 5.86
N LEU A 40 -8.69 -8.04 6.35
CA LEU A 40 -9.44 -7.74 7.56
C LEU A 40 -10.43 -6.59 7.29
N HIS A 41 -11.47 -6.51 8.11
CA HIS A 41 -12.53 -5.50 8.01
C HIS A 41 -12.59 -4.56 9.21
N ASP A 42 -11.59 -4.65 10.08
CA ASP A 42 -11.40 -3.74 11.21
C ASP A 42 -10.00 -3.13 11.08
N PRO A 43 -9.88 -1.83 10.79
CA PRO A 43 -8.58 -1.19 10.65
C PRO A 43 -7.77 -1.29 11.95
N LYS A 44 -8.40 -1.31 13.14
CA LYS A 44 -7.66 -1.45 14.40
C LYS A 44 -6.97 -2.79 14.54
N GLN A 45 -7.57 -3.86 14.02
CA GLN A 45 -6.95 -5.19 13.97
C GLN A 45 -5.85 -5.23 12.91
N ALA A 46 -6.09 -4.60 11.76
CA ALA A 46 -5.17 -4.65 10.63
C ALA A 46 -3.85 -3.92 10.88
N VAL A 47 -3.85 -2.91 11.75
CA VAL A 47 -2.63 -2.18 12.07
C VAL A 47 -1.78 -2.87 13.14
N ALA A 48 -2.30 -3.89 13.82
CA ALA A 48 -1.54 -4.63 14.83
C ALA A 48 -0.21 -5.14 14.24
N ASP A 49 0.90 -4.78 14.90
CA ASP A 49 2.28 -5.13 14.49
C ASP A 49 2.70 -4.67 13.09
N ALA A 50 2.01 -3.71 12.47
CA ALA A 50 2.39 -3.19 11.16
C ALA A 50 3.71 -2.40 11.23
N ASP A 51 4.62 -2.69 10.29
CA ASP A 51 5.84 -1.90 10.07
C ASP A 51 5.58 -0.64 9.21
N VAL A 52 4.55 -0.69 8.36
CA VAL A 52 4.16 0.39 7.45
C VAL A 52 2.63 0.43 7.36
N LEU A 53 2.05 1.61 7.51
CA LEU A 53 0.68 1.92 7.15
C LEU A 53 0.64 2.67 5.83
N TYR A 54 -0.14 2.17 4.88
CA TYR A 54 -0.29 2.73 3.55
C TYR A 54 -1.77 2.97 3.28
N SER A 55 -2.12 4.19 2.87
CA SER A 55 -3.45 4.49 2.33
C SER A 55 -3.35 5.13 0.95
N ASP A 56 -4.47 5.15 0.24
CA ASP A 56 -4.67 5.88 -1.01
C ASP A 56 -6.03 6.58 -0.93
N VAL A 57 -6.28 7.47 -1.89
CA VAL A 57 -7.56 8.17 -2.02
C VAL A 57 -8.71 7.18 -2.06
N TRP A 58 -9.74 7.44 -1.25
CA TRP A 58 -10.87 6.52 -1.19
C TRP A 58 -11.68 6.54 -2.48
N THR A 59 -11.74 7.68 -3.16
CA THR A 59 -12.42 7.85 -4.45
C THR A 59 -11.39 8.15 -5.52
N SER A 60 -11.25 7.25 -6.50
CA SER A 60 -10.27 7.39 -7.57
C SER A 60 -10.76 8.34 -8.68
N MET A 61 -9.86 8.75 -9.56
CA MET A 61 -10.21 9.50 -10.76
C MET A 61 -11.20 8.69 -11.62
N GLY A 62 -12.31 9.32 -12.01
CA GLY A 62 -13.39 8.69 -12.77
C GLY A 62 -14.47 8.02 -11.89
N GLN A 63 -14.36 8.09 -10.57
CA GLN A 63 -15.35 7.55 -9.60
C GLN A 63 -16.10 8.66 -8.84
N GLU A 64 -16.14 9.88 -9.37
CA GLU A 64 -16.65 11.06 -8.66
C GLU A 64 -18.12 10.90 -8.24
N ALA A 65 -18.92 10.20 -9.05
CA ALA A 65 -20.31 9.89 -8.73
C ALA A 65 -20.47 9.00 -7.47
N GLU A 66 -19.44 8.21 -7.13
CA GLU A 66 -19.44 7.32 -5.97
C GLU A 66 -18.92 8.01 -4.70
N LYS A 67 -18.42 9.25 -4.79
CA LYS A 67 -17.70 9.91 -3.68
C LYS A 67 -18.44 9.84 -2.35
N ALA A 68 -19.72 10.23 -2.34
CA ALA A 68 -20.52 10.26 -1.10
C ALA A 68 -20.72 8.86 -0.48
N VAL A 69 -20.91 7.84 -1.31
CA VAL A 69 -21.09 6.45 -0.86
C VAL A 69 -19.79 5.91 -0.28
N ARG A 70 -18.66 6.17 -0.96
CA ARG A 70 -17.33 5.71 -0.53
C ARG A 70 -16.86 6.41 0.74
N LEU A 71 -17.04 7.72 0.86
CA LEU A 71 -16.77 8.47 2.11
C LEU A 71 -17.49 7.85 3.31
N LYS A 72 -18.76 7.46 3.13
CA LYS A 72 -19.53 6.79 4.17
C LYS A 72 -19.01 5.38 4.46
N ALA A 73 -18.70 4.60 3.42
CA ALA A 73 -18.25 3.22 3.58
C ALA A 73 -16.88 3.12 4.26
N PHE A 74 -15.96 4.03 3.93
CA PHE A 74 -14.60 4.08 4.48
C PHE A 74 -14.49 4.90 5.77
N GLN A 75 -15.61 5.36 6.32
CA GLN A 75 -15.62 5.99 7.63
C GLN A 75 -14.98 5.05 8.68
N GLY A 76 -13.94 5.54 9.36
CA GLY A 76 -13.17 4.76 10.34
C GLY A 76 -11.90 4.10 9.79
N TYR A 77 -11.65 4.14 8.48
CA TYR A 77 -10.42 3.63 7.85
C TYR A 77 -9.32 4.69 7.65
N GLN A 78 -9.56 5.94 8.11
CA GLN A 78 -8.58 7.02 7.99
C GLN A 78 -7.31 6.69 8.79
N ILE A 79 -6.15 6.87 8.17
CA ILE A 79 -4.88 6.89 8.90
C ILE A 79 -4.84 8.18 9.71
N ASN A 80 -5.02 8.05 11.02
CA ASN A 80 -5.00 9.15 11.98
C ASN A 80 -4.16 8.78 13.20
N GLU A 81 -4.00 9.73 14.11
CA GLU A 81 -3.20 9.65 15.32
C GLU A 81 -3.65 8.50 16.23
N GLN A 82 -4.95 8.25 16.32
CA GLN A 82 -5.50 7.14 17.08
C GLN A 82 -5.07 5.79 16.48
N LEU A 83 -5.22 5.62 15.16
CA LEU A 83 -4.82 4.39 14.48
C LEU A 83 -3.29 4.18 14.57
N LEU A 84 -2.53 5.25 14.37
CA LEU A 84 -1.08 5.24 14.49
C LEU A 84 -0.60 4.96 15.93
N SER A 85 -1.41 5.24 16.95
CA SER A 85 -1.05 4.90 18.34
C SER A 85 -1.07 3.40 18.60
N LEU A 86 -1.83 2.63 17.81
CA LEU A 86 -1.88 1.17 17.89
C LEU A 86 -0.66 0.49 17.26
N SER A 87 0.10 1.24 16.44
CA SER A 87 1.30 0.75 15.74
C SER A 87 2.44 1.75 15.90
N PRO A 88 3.05 1.88 17.10
CA PRO A 88 3.99 2.96 17.40
C PRO A 88 5.23 2.99 16.50
N LYS A 89 5.62 1.83 15.96
CA LYS A 89 6.79 1.66 15.09
C LYS A 89 6.48 1.88 13.60
N ALA A 90 5.21 1.91 13.22
CA ALA A 90 4.82 1.95 11.82
C ALA A 90 5.24 3.27 11.16
N LYS A 91 5.80 3.16 9.95
CA LYS A 91 5.95 4.30 9.04
C LYS A 91 4.64 4.59 8.31
N VAL A 92 4.46 5.81 7.84
CA VAL A 92 3.27 6.23 7.08
C VAL A 92 3.65 6.51 5.63
N MET A 93 2.89 5.91 4.71
CA MET A 93 3.07 5.99 3.26
C MET A 93 1.75 6.36 2.56
N HIS A 94 1.85 7.05 1.42
CA HIS A 94 0.74 7.49 0.58
C HIS A 94 1.25 7.83 -0.82
N CYS A 95 0.53 7.46 -1.89
CA CYS A 95 1.01 7.65 -3.27
C CYS A 95 0.97 9.09 -3.79
N LEU A 96 0.14 9.94 -3.16
CA LEU A 96 -0.18 11.30 -3.56
C LEU A 96 -0.96 11.41 -4.91
N PRO A 97 -1.75 12.48 -5.10
CA PRO A 97 -2.12 13.48 -4.10
C PRO A 97 -3.02 12.88 -3.00
N ALA A 98 -2.96 13.43 -1.80
CA ALA A 98 -3.79 13.02 -0.66
C ALA A 98 -4.93 14.03 -0.44
N HIS A 99 -6.12 13.53 -0.12
CA HIS A 99 -7.23 14.29 0.46
C HIS A 99 -7.13 14.25 1.99
N ARG A 100 -6.38 15.22 2.53
CA ARG A 100 -6.25 15.42 3.99
C ARG A 100 -7.63 15.60 4.62
N GLY A 101 -7.87 14.88 5.71
CA GLY A 101 -9.19 14.82 6.38
C GLY A 101 -10.13 13.74 5.84
N GLU A 102 -9.82 13.13 4.69
CA GLU A 102 -10.50 11.93 4.17
C GLU A 102 -9.65 10.70 4.55
N GLU A 103 -8.78 10.19 3.67
CA GLU A 103 -8.03 8.95 3.93
C GLU A 103 -6.89 9.07 4.95
N ILE A 104 -6.42 10.30 5.22
CA ILE A 104 -5.31 10.57 6.13
C ILE A 104 -5.48 11.92 6.82
N THR A 105 -5.11 12.03 8.11
CA THR A 105 -5.10 13.34 8.80
C THR A 105 -3.84 14.13 8.50
N ASP A 106 -3.91 15.45 8.68
CA ASP A 106 -2.72 16.31 8.63
C ASP A 106 -1.64 15.86 9.62
N GLY A 107 -2.03 15.54 10.86
CA GLY A 107 -1.07 15.10 11.88
C GLY A 107 -0.41 13.76 11.55
N ALA A 108 -1.10 12.83 10.88
CA ALA A 108 -0.48 11.60 10.38
C ALA A 108 0.51 11.90 9.24
N MET A 109 0.09 12.72 8.28
CA MET A 109 0.86 13.10 7.09
C MET A 109 2.14 13.88 7.42
N GLU A 110 2.08 14.78 8.40
CA GLU A 110 3.21 15.61 8.86
C GLU A 110 4.00 14.98 10.02
N SER A 111 3.62 13.78 10.47
CA SER A 111 4.32 13.14 11.59
C SER A 111 5.76 12.79 11.23
N SER A 112 6.63 12.69 12.25
CA SER A 112 7.99 12.14 12.10
C SER A 112 8.04 10.69 11.63
N ARG A 113 6.89 10.02 11.53
CA ARG A 113 6.73 8.66 11.00
C ARG A 113 6.37 8.65 9.52
N SER A 114 5.97 9.79 8.96
CA SER A 114 5.67 9.95 7.55
C SER A 114 6.95 9.88 6.72
N ILE A 115 6.92 9.05 5.69
CA ILE A 115 7.96 8.93 4.67
C ILE A 115 7.37 9.16 3.27
N VAL A 116 6.23 9.86 3.18
CA VAL A 116 5.46 10.04 1.94
C VAL A 116 6.29 10.73 0.85
N PHE A 117 7.12 11.71 1.21
CA PHE A 117 7.98 12.39 0.25
C PHE A 117 9.20 11.55 -0.17
N ASP A 118 9.84 10.82 0.76
CA ASP A 118 10.90 9.87 0.44
C ASP A 118 10.38 8.77 -0.50
N GLN A 119 9.17 8.27 -0.25
CA GLN A 119 8.46 7.36 -1.15
C GLN A 119 8.25 7.99 -2.53
N ALA A 120 7.78 9.24 -2.60
CA ALA A 120 7.52 9.92 -3.86
C ALA A 120 8.81 10.13 -4.68
N GLU A 121 9.92 10.51 -4.04
CA GLU A 121 11.23 10.66 -4.67
C GLU A 121 11.71 9.34 -5.31
N ASN A 122 11.49 8.21 -4.62
CA ASN A 122 11.87 6.89 -5.13
C ASN A 122 11.22 6.53 -6.47
N ARG A 123 10.11 7.18 -6.86
CA ARG A 123 9.51 7.00 -8.20
C ARG A 123 10.49 7.40 -9.31
N LEU A 124 11.27 8.46 -9.14
CA LEU A 124 12.27 8.89 -10.12
C LEU A 124 13.33 7.81 -10.33
N HIS A 125 13.85 7.26 -9.23
CA HIS A 125 14.91 6.25 -9.27
C HIS A 125 14.41 4.93 -9.85
N ALA A 126 13.20 4.51 -9.51
CA ALA A 126 12.56 3.33 -10.09
C ALA A 126 12.41 3.47 -11.62
N GLN A 127 11.97 4.64 -12.11
CA GLN A 127 11.83 4.86 -13.56
C GLN A 127 13.19 4.88 -14.28
N LYS A 128 14.23 5.46 -13.66
CA LYS A 128 15.61 5.39 -14.21
C LYS A 128 16.08 3.95 -14.34
N ALA A 129 15.82 3.11 -13.34
CA ALA A 129 16.18 1.69 -13.37
C ALA A 129 15.44 0.94 -14.49
N VAL A 130 14.12 1.17 -14.65
CA VAL A 130 13.33 0.59 -15.74
C VAL A 130 13.89 0.99 -17.11
N LEU A 131 14.17 2.27 -17.34
CA LEU A 131 14.78 2.74 -18.58
C LEU A 131 16.16 2.12 -18.82
N ARG A 132 17.02 2.08 -17.79
CA ARG A 132 18.35 1.47 -17.88
C ARG A 132 18.27 0.00 -18.28
N VAL A 133 17.31 -0.76 -17.75
CA VAL A 133 17.12 -2.17 -18.09
C VAL A 133 16.61 -2.33 -19.52
N LEU A 134 15.60 -1.55 -19.91
CA LEU A 134 14.92 -1.74 -21.21
C LEU A 134 15.70 -1.17 -22.40
N MET A 135 16.51 -0.13 -22.20
CA MET A 135 17.20 0.57 -23.29
C MET A 135 18.66 0.13 -23.49
N SER A 136 19.17 -0.76 -22.65
CA SER A 136 20.55 -1.24 -22.73
C SER A 136 20.65 -2.64 -23.32
N ALA A 137 21.71 -2.90 -24.09
CA ALA A 137 21.98 -4.23 -24.65
C ALA A 137 22.22 -5.30 -23.56
N ASP A 138 22.72 -4.90 -22.39
CA ASP A 138 23.00 -5.79 -21.25
C ASP A 138 21.84 -5.93 -20.25
N GLY A 139 20.66 -5.36 -20.56
CA GLY A 139 19.48 -5.36 -19.68
C GLY A 139 19.08 -6.75 -19.15
N PRO A 140 18.98 -7.79 -20.01
CA PRO A 140 18.68 -9.15 -19.56
C PRO A 140 19.72 -9.71 -18.57
N ALA A 141 21.00 -9.44 -18.80
CA ALA A 141 22.08 -9.87 -17.91
C ALA A 141 22.01 -9.13 -16.57
N LEU A 142 21.72 -7.83 -16.59
CA LEU A 142 21.52 -7.02 -15.40
C LEU A 142 20.37 -7.58 -14.53
N LEU A 143 19.21 -7.88 -15.13
CA LEU A 143 18.08 -8.49 -14.41
C LEU A 143 18.43 -9.86 -13.83
N ALA A 144 19.15 -10.70 -14.58
CA ALA A 144 19.58 -12.01 -14.10
C ALA A 144 20.50 -11.89 -12.88
N SER A 145 21.36 -10.86 -12.83
CA SER A 145 22.24 -10.61 -11.70
C SER A 145 21.53 -10.13 -10.42
N MET A 146 20.32 -9.57 -10.54
CA MET A 146 19.55 -9.00 -9.42
C MET A 146 18.64 -10.00 -8.71
N ARG A 147 18.47 -11.22 -9.26
CA ARG A 147 17.64 -12.24 -8.59
C ARG A 147 18.29 -12.61 -7.25
N PRO A 148 17.56 -12.53 -6.13
CA PRO A 148 18.09 -13.03 -4.86
C PRO A 148 18.50 -14.49 -5.06
N LYS A 149 19.71 -14.85 -4.59
CA LYS A 149 20.08 -16.28 -4.49
C LYS A 149 19.00 -16.93 -3.64
N ALA A 150 18.41 -18.01 -4.15
CA ALA A 150 17.43 -18.79 -3.39
C ALA A 150 18.02 -19.07 -1.99
N ALA A 151 17.32 -18.61 -0.96
CA ALA A 151 17.64 -18.91 0.44
C ALA A 151 17.34 -20.38 0.74
#